data_AF-A0A2I6S9Y2-F1
#
_entry.id   AF-A0A2I6S9Y2-F1
#
_cell.length_a   1.000
_cell.length_b   1.000
_cell.length_c   1.000
_cell.angle_alpha   90.00
_cell.angle_beta   90.00
_cell.angle_gamma   90.00
#
_symmetry.space_group_name_H-M   'P 1'
#
loop_
_entity.id
_entity.type
_entity.pdbx_description
1 polymer ?
#
loop_
_entity_poly.entity_id
_entity_poly.type
_entity_poly.pdbx_seq_one_letter_code
_entity_poly.pdbx_strand_id
1 'polypeptide(L)'
;MDATSHTLPLPPWRSNPQGQPRRIGVELEMSGLTLDALARAAADYLGTEISVKGRYERTLRGDAAGDWTIELDFHLLKTMGQEDRAPGDLMQSAEDMLAWVAESLVPLEIVSPPLPMKRLGEVEGLIARLRKAGAKGTGDHPVNAFGMQFNPEVPSEDPATLLAYLRAFLCLYDWLVRRADIDLTRRITSYIDPFPVDYVRLVTAPGYAPDLAGLIDDYLYYNPTRNRALDLLPLFSHLDPERVRAITADPLIKPRPTFHYRLPDCRIDRPDWGLHLAWGDWLQVERLAADPERLAGCCSDFHDFISRPAIERWLGDWADEVEGRWLDL
;
A
#
# COMPACT_ATOMS: atom_id res chain seq x y z
N MET A 1 -31.36 -4.30 2.52
CA MET A 1 -30.65 -5.57 2.80
C MET A 1 -29.35 -5.16 3.43
N ASP A 2 -29.24 -5.41 4.73
CA ASP A 2 -28.14 -4.97 5.59
C ASP A 2 -26.78 -5.36 5.01
N ALA A 3 -25.88 -4.39 4.90
CA ALA A 3 -24.47 -4.68 4.72
C ALA A 3 -23.98 -5.31 6.02
N THR A 4 -23.99 -6.64 6.09
CA THR A 4 -23.31 -7.36 7.15
C THR A 4 -21.85 -6.95 7.10
N SER A 5 -21.40 -6.18 8.09
CA SER A 5 -19.98 -5.90 8.32
C SER A 5 -19.27 -7.24 8.46
N HIS A 6 -18.65 -7.71 7.37
CA HIS A 6 -17.88 -8.93 7.39
C HIS A 6 -16.65 -8.65 8.25
N THR A 7 -16.56 -9.34 9.39
CA THR A 7 -15.39 -9.23 10.26
C THR A 7 -14.22 -9.88 9.54
N LEU A 8 -13.25 -9.07 9.13
CA LEU A 8 -12.02 -9.58 8.55
C LEU A 8 -11.12 -10.18 9.65
N PRO A 9 -10.33 -11.23 9.32
CA PRO A 9 -9.38 -11.81 10.26
C PRO A 9 -8.37 -10.77 10.76
N LEU A 10 -7.91 -10.94 12.00
CA LEU A 10 -6.91 -10.08 12.63
C LEU A 10 -5.52 -10.75 12.59
N PRO A 11 -4.43 -9.96 12.62
CA PRO A 11 -3.07 -10.50 12.65
C PRO A 11 -2.78 -11.23 13.97
N PRO A 12 -1.72 -12.05 14.02
CA PRO A 12 -1.28 -12.72 15.25
C PRO A 12 -0.95 -11.71 16.36
N TRP A 13 -0.19 -10.66 16.05
CA TRP A 13 0.08 -9.57 16.98
C TRP A 13 -0.97 -8.46 16.85
N ARG A 14 -1.81 -8.34 17.87
CA ARG A 14 -2.97 -7.44 17.88
C ARG A 14 -2.75 -6.12 18.59
N SER A 15 -1.70 -6.02 19.40
CA SER A 15 -1.38 -4.83 20.16
C SER A 15 -0.18 -4.10 19.56
N ASN A 16 -0.19 -2.78 19.66
CA ASN A 16 0.91 -1.90 19.30
C ASN A 16 1.94 -1.82 20.45
N PRO A 17 3.06 -1.08 20.31
CA PRO A 17 4.08 -0.97 21.35
C PRO A 17 3.56 -0.43 22.69
N GLN A 18 2.45 0.31 22.69
CA GLN A 18 1.80 0.86 23.89
C GLN A 18 0.74 -0.08 24.48
N GLY A 19 0.61 -1.31 23.97
CA GLY A 19 -0.37 -2.30 24.43
C GLY A 19 -1.80 -2.03 23.95
N GLN A 20 -2.02 -1.02 23.11
CA GLN A 20 -3.33 -0.68 22.56
C GLN A 20 -3.64 -1.52 21.31
N PRO A 21 -4.91 -1.75 20.95
CA PRO A 21 -5.24 -2.44 19.70
C PRO A 21 -4.63 -1.74 18.49
N ARG A 22 -3.95 -2.50 17.63
CA ARG A 22 -3.32 -1.98 16.41
C ARG A 22 -4.35 -1.33 15.48
N ARG A 23 -3.88 -0.29 14.80
CA ARG A 23 -4.63 0.45 13.81
C ARG A 23 -4.12 0.20 12.40
N ILE A 24 -4.91 0.59 11.41
CA ILE A 24 -4.59 0.51 9.99
C ILE A 24 -5.18 1.71 9.26
N GLY A 25 -4.38 2.37 8.44
CA GLY A 25 -4.87 3.29 7.42
C GLY A 25 -5.14 2.54 6.12
N VAL A 26 -6.17 2.95 5.39
CA VAL A 26 -6.51 2.42 4.06
C VAL A 26 -6.62 3.58 3.08
N GLU A 27 -5.99 3.43 1.93
CA GLU A 27 -6.04 4.39 0.82
C GLU A 27 -6.61 3.66 -0.41
N LEU A 28 -7.59 4.27 -1.08
CA LEU A 28 -8.23 3.72 -2.28
C LEU A 28 -8.28 4.77 -3.37
N GLU A 29 -7.67 4.48 -4.51
CA GLU A 29 -7.74 5.31 -5.71
C GLU A 29 -8.87 4.82 -6.63
N MET A 30 -9.61 5.74 -7.25
CA MET A 30 -10.72 5.42 -8.15
C MET A 30 -11.06 6.58 -9.08
N SER A 31 -11.88 6.32 -10.10
CA SER A 31 -12.51 7.34 -10.94
C SER A 31 -14.02 7.13 -11.08
N GLY A 32 -14.68 7.83 -12.01
CA GLY A 32 -16.11 7.67 -12.30
C GLY A 32 -17.06 8.48 -11.41
N LEU A 33 -16.53 9.12 -10.36
CA LEU A 33 -17.25 10.03 -9.49
C LEU A 33 -16.57 11.40 -9.47
N THR A 34 -17.35 12.46 -9.26
CA THR A 34 -16.79 13.76 -8.90
C THR A 34 -16.38 13.78 -7.43
N LEU A 35 -15.45 14.68 -7.07
CA LEU A 35 -15.00 14.87 -5.68
C LEU A 35 -16.17 15.01 -4.68
N ASP A 36 -17.17 15.83 -5.02
CA ASP A 36 -18.33 16.04 -4.15
C ASP A 36 -19.29 14.85 -4.14
N ALA A 37 -19.40 14.09 -5.24
CA ALA A 37 -20.22 12.88 -5.27
C ALA A 37 -19.60 11.76 -4.42
N LEU A 38 -18.28 11.56 -4.53
CA LEU A 38 -17.52 10.64 -3.69
C LEU A 38 -17.65 11.01 -2.21
N ALA A 39 -17.45 12.30 -1.87
CA ALA A 39 -17.58 12.79 -0.50
C ALA A 39 -18.98 12.59 0.08
N ARG A 40 -20.04 12.85 -0.69
CA ARG A 40 -21.42 12.59 -0.27
C ARG A 40 -21.68 11.10 -0.05
N ALA A 41 -21.29 10.25 -1.00
CA ALA A 41 -21.51 8.82 -0.90
C ALA A 41 -20.79 8.20 0.31
N ALA A 42 -19.55 8.62 0.57
CA ALA A 42 -18.78 8.20 1.73
C ALA A 42 -19.34 8.76 3.03
N ALA A 43 -19.68 10.06 3.08
CA ALA A 43 -20.21 10.71 4.27
C ALA A 43 -21.54 10.09 4.74
N ASP A 44 -22.46 9.84 3.80
CA ASP A 44 -23.75 9.20 4.08
C ASP A 44 -23.58 7.80 4.67
N TYR A 45 -22.58 7.05 4.21
CA TYR A 45 -22.30 5.70 4.68
C TYR A 45 -21.61 5.68 6.04
N LEU A 46 -20.63 6.57 6.25
CA LEU A 46 -19.84 6.66 7.48
C LEU A 46 -20.55 7.43 8.60
N GLY A 47 -21.64 8.12 8.30
CA GLY A 47 -22.33 9.00 9.26
C GLY A 47 -21.50 10.23 9.65
N THR A 48 -20.68 10.72 8.72
CA THR A 48 -19.75 11.84 8.93
C THR A 48 -20.24 13.11 8.24
N GLU A 49 -19.74 14.27 8.67
CA GLU A 49 -20.04 15.56 8.07
C GLU A 49 -18.94 16.00 7.08
N ILE A 50 -19.34 16.48 5.90
CA ILE A 50 -18.40 16.98 4.90
C ILE A 50 -17.93 18.39 5.30
N SER A 51 -16.62 18.53 5.48
CA SER A 51 -15.92 19.81 5.58
C SER A 51 -15.14 20.08 4.31
N VAL A 52 -15.29 21.27 3.73
CA VAL A 52 -14.61 21.67 2.50
C VAL A 52 -13.31 22.39 2.87
N LYS A 53 -12.17 21.79 2.55
CA LYS A 53 -10.85 22.43 2.64
C LYS A 53 -10.33 22.68 1.22
N GLY A 54 -10.51 23.90 0.73
CA GLY A 54 -10.01 24.27 -0.59
C GLY A 54 -10.74 23.60 -1.76
N ARG A 55 -10.16 23.73 -2.97
CA ARG A 55 -10.84 23.35 -4.21
C ARG A 55 -10.82 21.84 -4.47
N TYR A 56 -9.77 21.15 -4.03
CA TYR A 56 -9.41 19.80 -4.50
C TYR A 56 -9.42 18.73 -3.39
N GLU A 57 -9.86 19.09 -2.20
CA GLU A 57 -9.91 18.21 -1.04
C GLU A 57 -11.26 18.34 -0.33
N ARG A 58 -11.75 17.23 0.21
CA ARG A 58 -12.87 17.16 1.15
C ARG A 58 -12.41 16.38 2.38
N THR A 59 -12.75 16.88 3.54
CA THR A 59 -12.50 16.19 4.81
C THR A 59 -13.85 15.71 5.36
N LEU A 60 -13.97 14.45 5.76
CA LEU A 60 -15.17 13.92 6.43
C LEU A 60 -14.88 13.81 7.93
N ARG A 61 -15.69 14.52 8.74
CA ARG A 61 -15.50 14.65 10.19
C ARG A 61 -16.56 13.90 10.98
N GLY A 62 -16.23 13.52 12.21
CA GLY A 62 -17.18 12.91 13.16
C GLY A 62 -16.94 11.42 13.42
N ASP A 63 -15.99 10.79 12.71
CA ASP A 63 -15.51 9.45 13.05
C ASP A 63 -14.55 9.53 14.26
N ALA A 64 -14.76 8.68 15.26
CA ALA A 64 -13.94 8.63 16.46
C ALA A 64 -12.48 8.21 16.20
N ALA A 65 -12.18 7.60 15.05
CA ALA A 65 -10.81 7.28 14.63
C ALA A 65 -10.05 8.48 14.04
N GLY A 66 -10.76 9.55 13.66
CA GLY A 66 -10.18 10.74 13.04
C GLY A 66 -10.90 11.14 11.76
N ASP A 67 -10.35 12.14 11.08
CA ASP A 67 -10.90 12.64 9.83
C ASP A 67 -10.57 11.68 8.66
N TRP A 68 -11.54 11.46 7.77
CA TRP A 68 -11.29 10.87 6.46
C TRP A 68 -10.98 11.99 5.47
N THR A 69 -10.11 11.74 4.50
CA THR A 69 -9.75 12.70 3.46
C THR A 69 -10.12 12.14 2.09
N ILE A 70 -10.63 13.00 1.22
CA ILE A 70 -10.84 12.69 -0.19
C ILE A 70 -10.17 13.79 -1.00
N GLU A 71 -9.28 13.43 -1.91
CA GLU A 71 -8.51 14.39 -2.70
C GLU A 71 -8.36 13.96 -4.15
N LEU A 72 -8.01 14.92 -5.01
CA LEU A 72 -7.51 14.62 -6.35
C LEU A 72 -6.08 14.09 -6.22
N ASP A 73 -5.78 12.96 -6.86
CA ASP A 73 -4.41 12.48 -6.93
C ASP A 73 -3.61 13.32 -7.95
N PHE A 74 -2.90 14.32 -7.42
CA PHE A 74 -2.04 15.21 -8.19
C PHE A 74 -0.79 14.52 -8.75
N HIS A 75 -0.38 13.38 -8.19
CA HIS A 75 0.79 12.66 -8.67
C HIS A 75 0.49 11.98 -10.00
N LEU A 76 -0.67 11.33 -10.12
CA LEU A 76 -1.13 10.76 -11.39
C LEU A 76 -1.42 11.86 -12.42
N LEU A 77 -2.02 12.99 -12.01
CA LEU A 77 -2.22 14.16 -12.89
C LEU A 77 -0.91 14.69 -13.51
N LYS A 78 0.16 14.80 -12.71
CA LYS A 78 1.47 15.25 -13.21
C LYS A 78 2.11 14.25 -14.18
N THR A 79 1.90 12.96 -13.96
CA THR A 79 2.51 11.89 -14.76
C THR A 79 1.79 11.74 -16.09
N MET A 80 0.45 11.71 -16.10
CA MET A 80 -0.34 11.71 -17.33
C MET A 80 -0.11 12.98 -18.17
N GLY A 81 0.21 14.11 -17.54
CA GLY A 81 0.59 15.33 -18.25
C GLY A 81 1.99 15.30 -18.88
N GLN A 82 2.86 14.35 -18.50
CA GLN A 82 4.23 14.22 -19.00
C GLN A 82 4.41 13.21 -20.14
N GLU A 83 3.50 12.23 -20.28
CA GLU A 83 3.67 11.15 -21.27
C GLU A 83 3.53 11.60 -22.73
N ASP A 84 3.08 12.82 -23.03
CA ASP A 84 2.78 13.24 -24.41
C ASP A 84 3.31 14.60 -24.90
N ARG A 85 4.20 15.33 -24.19
CA ARG A 85 4.51 16.73 -24.61
C ARG A 85 5.96 17.20 -24.64
N ALA A 86 6.28 17.87 -25.75
CA ALA A 86 7.49 18.65 -25.97
C ALA A 86 7.55 19.90 -25.06
N PRO A 87 8.74 20.45 -24.77
CA PRO A 87 8.89 21.58 -23.84
C PRO A 87 8.33 22.86 -24.49
N GLY A 88 7.14 23.31 -24.07
CA GLY A 88 6.59 24.58 -24.54
C GLY A 88 5.13 24.90 -24.23
N ASP A 89 4.29 23.93 -23.83
CA ASP A 89 2.83 24.11 -23.88
C ASP A 89 2.11 24.13 -22.51
N LEU A 90 2.38 25.18 -21.71
CA LEU A 90 1.69 25.40 -20.43
C LEU A 90 0.17 25.63 -20.59
N MET A 91 -0.26 26.17 -21.74
CA MET A 91 -1.66 26.53 -21.97
C MET A 91 -2.51 25.30 -22.32
N GLN A 92 -1.99 24.38 -23.14
CA GLN A 92 -2.63 23.07 -23.36
C GLN A 92 -2.72 22.24 -22.07
N SER A 93 -1.71 22.30 -21.20
CA SER A 93 -1.76 21.59 -19.90
C SER A 93 -2.93 22.05 -19.03
N ALA A 94 -3.29 23.34 -19.05
CA ALA A 94 -4.42 23.86 -18.31
C ALA A 94 -5.77 23.45 -18.94
N GLU A 95 -5.86 23.44 -20.27
CA GLU A 95 -7.07 23.03 -20.99
C GLU A 95 -7.37 21.54 -20.84
N ASP A 96 -6.35 20.67 -20.91
CA ASP A 96 -6.52 19.22 -20.69
C ASP A 96 -6.89 18.89 -19.26
N MET A 97 -6.28 19.55 -18.27
CA MET A 97 -6.69 19.41 -16.88
C MET A 97 -8.15 19.82 -16.69
N LEU A 98 -8.59 20.89 -17.35
CA LEU A 98 -9.99 21.31 -17.31
C LEU A 98 -10.90 20.29 -18.01
N ALA A 99 -10.45 19.69 -19.12
CA ALA A 99 -11.18 18.64 -19.83
C ALA A 99 -11.35 17.38 -18.97
N TRP A 100 -10.29 16.88 -18.33
CA TRP A 100 -10.36 15.71 -17.44
C TRP A 100 -11.24 15.97 -16.20
N VAL A 101 -11.17 17.17 -15.63
CA VAL A 101 -12.06 17.59 -14.55
C VAL A 101 -13.52 17.62 -15.03
N ALA A 102 -13.77 18.13 -16.23
CA ALA A 102 -15.10 18.14 -16.82
C ALA A 102 -15.63 16.74 -17.14
N GLU A 103 -14.77 15.80 -17.53
CA GLU A 103 -15.12 14.43 -17.88
C GLU A 103 -15.13 13.46 -16.68
N SER A 104 -14.81 13.92 -15.47
CA SER A 104 -14.67 13.06 -14.27
C SER A 104 -13.67 11.90 -14.44
N LEU A 105 -12.64 12.13 -15.28
CA LEU A 105 -11.55 11.19 -15.50
C LEU A 105 -10.41 11.37 -14.49
N VAL A 106 -10.45 12.44 -13.68
CA VAL A 106 -9.42 12.70 -12.67
C VAL A 106 -9.50 11.63 -11.57
N PRO A 107 -8.39 10.93 -11.29
CA PRO A 107 -8.26 10.01 -10.18
C PRO A 107 -8.55 10.71 -8.85
N LEU A 108 -9.42 10.11 -8.06
CA LEU A 108 -9.72 10.52 -6.70
C LEU A 108 -9.18 9.47 -5.74
N GLU A 109 -8.58 9.92 -4.66
CA GLU A 109 -8.15 9.06 -3.55
C GLU A 109 -9.05 9.31 -2.34
N ILE A 110 -9.49 8.24 -1.68
CA ILE A 110 -10.05 8.31 -0.33
C ILE A 110 -9.08 7.67 0.66
N VAL A 111 -8.73 8.44 1.68
CA VAL A 111 -7.78 8.08 2.73
C VAL A 111 -8.53 7.99 4.06
N SER A 112 -8.44 6.83 4.71
CA SER A 112 -9.00 6.64 6.04
C SER A 112 -8.11 7.25 7.13
N PRO A 113 -8.68 7.64 8.29
CA PRO A 113 -7.87 7.78 9.49
C PRO A 113 -7.29 6.40 9.90
N PRO A 114 -6.38 6.34 10.90
CA PRO A 114 -5.94 5.08 11.49
C PRO A 114 -7.09 4.37 12.23
N LEU A 115 -7.77 3.46 11.52
CA LEU A 115 -8.90 2.70 12.03
C LEU A 115 -8.39 1.54 12.90
N PRO A 116 -9.02 1.23 14.05
CA PRO A 116 -8.85 -0.07 14.68
C PRO A 116 -9.05 -1.19 13.66
N MET A 117 -8.11 -2.15 13.54
CA MET A 117 -8.13 -3.17 12.47
C MET A 117 -9.46 -3.94 12.35
N LYS A 118 -10.18 -4.12 13.47
CA LYS A 118 -11.52 -4.73 13.48
C LYS A 118 -12.57 -3.99 12.63
N ARG A 119 -12.34 -2.72 12.29
CA ARG A 119 -13.22 -1.88 11.49
C ARG A 119 -12.96 -1.98 9.98
N LEU A 120 -12.03 -2.82 9.52
CA LEU A 120 -11.80 -3.02 8.08
C LEU A 120 -13.08 -3.49 7.34
N GLY A 121 -13.97 -4.22 8.02
CA GLY A 121 -15.28 -4.58 7.46
C GLY A 121 -16.19 -3.38 7.15
N GLU A 122 -16.00 -2.23 7.80
CA GLU A 122 -16.71 -1.00 7.46
C GLU A 122 -16.23 -0.46 6.11
N VAL A 123 -14.93 -0.57 5.83
CA VAL A 123 -14.33 -0.13 4.56
C VAL A 123 -14.77 -1.03 3.41
N GLU A 124 -14.98 -2.34 3.64
CA GLU A 124 -15.60 -3.25 2.66
C GLU A 124 -17.02 -2.81 2.27
N GLY A 125 -17.83 -2.39 3.24
CA GLY A 125 -19.15 -1.85 2.95
C GLY A 125 -19.08 -0.50 2.24
N LEU A 126 -18.07 0.34 2.53
CA LEU A 126 -17.81 1.57 1.79
C LEU A 126 -17.48 1.28 0.33
N ILE A 127 -16.59 0.33 0.05
CA ILE A 127 -16.29 -0.15 -1.31
C ILE A 127 -17.56 -0.55 -2.05
N ALA A 128 -18.43 -1.35 -1.43
CA ALA A 128 -19.68 -1.77 -2.04
C ALA A 128 -20.64 -0.59 -2.31
N ARG A 129 -20.63 0.44 -1.44
CA ARG A 129 -21.41 1.68 -1.62
C ARG A 129 -20.88 2.51 -2.77
N LEU A 130 -19.57 2.71 -2.84
CA LEU A 130 -18.90 3.51 -3.88
C LEU A 130 -19.04 2.85 -5.25
N ARG A 131 -18.89 1.53 -5.35
CA ARG A 131 -19.18 0.74 -6.56
C ARG A 131 -20.59 1.00 -7.07
N LYS A 132 -21.60 0.92 -6.19
CA LYS A 132 -23.00 1.20 -6.56
C LYS A 132 -23.23 2.64 -6.99
N ALA A 133 -22.41 3.58 -6.53
CA ALA A 133 -22.47 4.97 -6.96
C ALA A 133 -21.82 5.21 -8.32
N GLY A 134 -21.09 4.23 -8.88
CA GLY A 134 -20.43 4.33 -10.18
C GLY A 134 -18.91 4.53 -10.10
N ALA A 135 -18.29 4.26 -8.95
CA ALA A 135 -16.83 4.25 -8.84
C ALA A 135 -16.20 3.20 -9.77
N LYS A 136 -15.10 3.57 -10.42
CA LYS A 136 -14.39 2.76 -11.40
C LYS A 136 -12.96 2.47 -10.94
N GLY A 137 -12.50 1.25 -11.15
CA GLY A 137 -11.17 0.77 -10.79
C GLY A 137 -10.24 0.59 -11.99
N THR A 138 -9.13 -0.10 -11.75
CA THR A 138 -8.01 -0.32 -12.68
C THR A 138 -8.44 -0.98 -14.01
N GLY A 139 -9.48 -1.84 -13.99
CA GLY A 139 -9.90 -2.63 -15.16
C GLY A 139 -10.69 -1.88 -16.23
N ASP A 140 -11.04 -0.60 -16.03
CA ASP A 140 -11.95 0.14 -16.91
C ASP A 140 -11.26 0.97 -18.01
N HIS A 141 -9.95 1.24 -17.91
CA HIS A 141 -9.17 1.88 -18.98
C HIS A 141 -7.68 1.51 -18.86
N PRO A 142 -6.93 1.38 -19.97
CA PRO A 142 -5.49 1.06 -19.94
C PRO A 142 -4.64 2.05 -19.13
N VAL A 143 -5.11 3.29 -18.96
CA VAL A 143 -4.44 4.38 -18.24
C VAL A 143 -4.79 4.39 -16.74
N ASN A 144 -5.74 3.58 -16.28
CA ASN A 144 -6.22 3.56 -14.91
C ASN A 144 -5.33 2.68 -14.04
N ALA A 145 -4.19 3.20 -13.59
CA ALA A 145 -3.25 2.48 -12.74
C ALA A 145 -3.60 2.53 -11.24
N PHE A 146 -4.90 2.48 -10.88
CA PHE A 146 -5.36 2.78 -9.52
C PHE A 146 -4.85 1.77 -8.48
N GLY A 147 -4.23 2.31 -7.45
CA GLY A 147 -3.70 1.57 -6.32
C GLY A 147 -4.63 1.51 -5.13
N MET A 148 -4.40 0.49 -4.31
CA MET A 148 -4.87 0.43 -2.93
C MET A 148 -3.65 0.32 -2.02
N GLN A 149 -3.71 0.99 -0.87
CA GLN A 149 -2.61 0.98 0.09
C GLN A 149 -3.12 0.61 1.49
N PHE A 150 -2.34 -0.22 2.17
CA PHE A 150 -2.53 -0.50 3.59
C PHE A 150 -1.39 0.11 4.40
N ASN A 151 -1.77 0.76 5.50
CA ASN A 151 -0.85 1.34 6.47
C ASN A 151 -1.02 0.67 7.85
N PRO A 152 -0.74 -0.64 8.01
CA PRO A 152 -0.90 -1.31 9.28
C PRO A 152 0.15 -0.80 10.27
N GLU A 153 -0.30 -0.35 11.44
CA GLU A 153 0.56 0.07 12.56
C GLU A 153 1.51 -1.05 12.94
N VAL A 154 2.77 -0.75 13.25
CA VAL A 154 3.73 -1.79 13.65
C VAL A 154 3.34 -2.39 15.01
N PRO A 155 3.53 -3.70 15.25
CA PRO A 155 3.27 -4.30 16.56
C PRO A 155 4.35 -3.96 17.59
N SER A 156 5.58 -3.68 17.12
CA SER A 156 6.74 -3.33 17.92
C SER A 156 7.65 -2.42 17.11
N GLU A 157 8.34 -1.49 17.78
CA GLU A 157 9.42 -0.67 17.20
C GLU A 157 10.80 -1.35 17.36
N ASP A 158 10.83 -2.56 17.93
CA ASP A 158 12.03 -3.37 18.07
C ASP A 158 12.60 -3.79 16.69
N PRO A 159 13.91 -3.60 16.42
CA PRO A 159 14.50 -3.86 15.13
C PRO A 159 14.37 -5.32 14.68
N ALA A 160 14.37 -6.30 15.59
CA ALA A 160 14.19 -7.70 15.21
C ALA A 160 12.77 -7.96 14.71
N THR A 161 11.77 -7.31 15.30
CA THR A 161 10.38 -7.37 14.82
C THR A 161 10.24 -6.70 13.45
N LEU A 162 10.78 -5.50 13.27
CA LEU A 162 10.73 -4.80 11.98
C LEU A 162 11.43 -5.58 10.86
N LEU A 163 12.60 -6.15 11.17
CA LEU A 163 13.34 -7.01 10.28
C LEU A 163 12.55 -8.28 9.93
N ALA A 164 11.80 -8.86 10.87
CA ALA A 164 10.98 -10.04 10.61
C ALA A 164 9.89 -9.75 9.57
N TYR A 165 9.21 -8.61 9.67
CA TYR A 165 8.21 -8.18 8.67
C TYR A 165 8.84 -7.89 7.31
N LEU A 166 9.98 -7.18 7.28
CA LEU A 166 10.67 -6.90 6.03
C LEU A 166 11.11 -8.20 5.35
N ARG A 167 11.68 -9.16 6.09
CA ARG A 167 12.05 -10.48 5.57
C ARG A 167 10.85 -11.26 5.06
N ALA A 168 9.78 -11.32 5.85
CA ALA A 168 8.56 -12.00 5.46
C ALA A 168 8.00 -11.41 4.16
N PHE A 169 7.96 -10.08 4.05
CA PHE A 169 7.51 -9.39 2.84
C PHE A 169 8.39 -9.74 1.63
N LEU A 170 9.72 -9.67 1.78
CA LEU A 170 10.65 -9.96 0.69
C LEU A 170 10.56 -11.41 0.23
N CYS A 171 10.44 -12.36 1.15
CA CYS A 171 10.27 -13.78 0.80
C CYS A 171 8.92 -14.04 0.13
N LEU A 172 7.86 -13.32 0.49
CA LEU A 172 6.53 -13.50 -0.09
C LEU A 172 6.29 -12.63 -1.34
N TYR A 173 7.24 -11.77 -1.72
CA TYR A 173 7.01 -10.72 -2.72
C TYR A 173 6.55 -11.26 -4.08
N ASP A 174 7.22 -12.29 -4.62
CA ASP A 174 6.85 -12.87 -5.92
C ASP A 174 5.43 -13.46 -5.90
N TRP A 175 5.05 -14.08 -4.78
CA TRP A 175 3.70 -14.62 -4.57
C TRP A 175 2.66 -13.50 -4.44
N LEU A 176 2.96 -12.43 -3.69
CA LEU A 176 2.11 -11.25 -3.56
C LEU A 176 1.88 -10.57 -4.92
N VAL A 177 2.93 -10.42 -5.72
CA VAL A 177 2.86 -9.84 -7.07
C VAL A 177 2.00 -10.70 -7.99
N ARG A 178 2.14 -12.03 -7.93
CA ARG A 178 1.30 -12.96 -8.69
C ARG A 178 -0.17 -12.85 -8.30
N ARG A 179 -0.46 -12.83 -7.00
CA ARG A 179 -1.84 -12.77 -6.49
C ARG A 179 -2.55 -11.46 -6.72
N ALA A 180 -1.81 -10.36 -6.63
CA ALA A 180 -2.34 -9.05 -6.98
C ALA A 180 -2.69 -8.95 -8.48
N ASP A 181 -2.23 -9.90 -9.31
CA ASP A 181 -2.49 -9.95 -10.76
C ASP A 181 -2.19 -8.60 -11.41
N ILE A 182 -1.13 -7.94 -10.93
CA ILE A 182 -0.84 -6.54 -11.23
C ILE A 182 -0.70 -6.41 -12.74
N ASP A 183 -1.61 -5.63 -13.34
CA ASP A 183 -1.60 -5.39 -14.77
C ASP A 183 -0.21 -4.90 -15.19
N LEU A 184 0.32 -5.43 -16.28
CA LEU A 184 1.66 -5.07 -16.80
C LEU A 184 1.82 -3.55 -16.92
N THR A 185 0.71 -2.83 -17.18
CA THR A 185 0.66 -1.37 -17.26
C THR A 185 0.99 -0.69 -15.92
N ARG A 186 0.55 -1.21 -14.77
CA ARG A 186 0.91 -0.66 -13.44
C ARG A 186 2.38 -0.82 -13.12
N ARG A 187 3.03 -1.90 -13.58
CA ARG A 187 4.50 -2.05 -13.44
C ARG A 187 5.26 -0.93 -14.16
N ILE A 188 4.65 -0.33 -15.19
CA ILE A 188 5.24 0.74 -16.00
C ILE A 188 4.83 2.13 -15.47
N THR A 189 3.58 2.31 -15.04
CA THR A 189 3.01 3.64 -14.72
C THR A 189 2.96 3.98 -13.22
N SER A 190 2.77 2.99 -12.35
CA SER A 190 2.56 3.24 -10.90
C SER A 190 3.80 3.10 -10.04
N TYR A 191 4.97 2.82 -10.66
CA TYR A 191 6.27 2.81 -9.98
C TYR A 191 6.21 2.00 -8.67
N ILE A 192 6.33 0.68 -8.81
CA ILE A 192 6.60 -0.24 -7.71
C ILE A 192 7.89 -0.97 -8.05
N ASP A 193 9.02 -0.26 -7.91
CA ASP A 193 10.32 -0.79 -8.26
C ASP A 193 10.64 -1.98 -7.35
N PRO A 194 11.04 -3.13 -7.92
CA PRO A 194 11.46 -4.28 -7.12
C PRO A 194 12.67 -3.91 -6.26
N PHE A 195 12.75 -4.50 -5.07
CA PHE A 195 13.90 -4.30 -4.19
C PHE A 195 15.19 -4.74 -4.89
N PRO A 196 16.31 -4.00 -4.73
CA PRO A 196 17.59 -4.39 -5.34
C PRO A 196 18.00 -5.78 -4.86
N VAL A 197 18.43 -6.65 -5.76
CA VAL A 197 18.76 -8.05 -5.43
C VAL A 197 19.83 -8.13 -4.33
N ASP A 198 20.82 -7.23 -4.33
CA ASP A 198 21.86 -7.18 -3.29
C ASP A 198 21.29 -6.82 -1.91
N TYR A 199 20.28 -5.95 -1.85
CA TYR A 199 19.57 -5.64 -0.62
C TYR A 199 18.77 -6.85 -0.12
N VAL A 200 18.05 -7.51 -1.02
CA VAL A 200 17.29 -8.72 -0.68
C VAL A 200 18.23 -9.80 -0.14
N ARG A 201 19.39 -10.01 -0.76
CA ARG A 201 20.42 -10.95 -0.29
C ARG A 201 20.95 -10.58 1.09
N LEU A 202 21.25 -9.30 1.33
CA LEU A 202 21.72 -8.81 2.63
C LEU A 202 20.69 -9.11 3.73
N VAL A 203 19.44 -8.68 3.52
CA VAL A 203 18.38 -8.76 4.53
C VAL A 203 17.99 -10.20 4.84
N THR A 204 17.95 -11.08 3.83
CA THR A 204 17.54 -12.48 3.97
C THR A 204 18.64 -13.40 4.48
N ALA A 205 19.90 -12.92 4.55
CA ALA A 205 21.00 -13.72 5.05
C ALA A 205 20.78 -14.11 6.54
N PRO A 206 21.00 -15.39 6.93
CA PRO A 206 20.71 -15.88 8.29
C PRO A 206 21.42 -15.10 9.42
N GLY A 207 22.62 -14.58 9.16
CA GLY A 207 23.41 -13.83 10.13
C GLY A 207 23.13 -12.34 10.20
N TYR A 208 22.26 -11.80 9.33
CA TYR A 208 21.93 -10.39 9.33
C TYR A 208 21.01 -10.07 10.51
N ALA A 209 21.51 -9.32 11.48
CA ALA A 209 20.78 -8.94 12.68
C ALA A 209 21.27 -7.55 13.15
N PRO A 210 21.05 -6.50 12.33
CA PRO A 210 21.46 -5.15 12.69
C PRO A 210 20.67 -4.65 13.91
N ASP A 211 21.21 -3.65 14.58
CA ASP A 211 20.41 -2.80 15.44
C ASP A 211 19.52 -1.86 14.59
N LEU A 212 18.72 -1.02 15.25
CA LEU A 212 17.82 -0.11 14.54
C LEU A 212 18.58 0.86 13.61
N ALA A 213 19.73 1.37 14.05
CA ALA A 213 20.53 2.30 13.24
C ALA A 213 21.04 1.61 11.96
N GLY A 214 21.60 0.40 12.09
CA GLY A 214 22.07 -0.39 10.95
C GLY A 214 20.94 -0.78 9.99
N LEU A 215 19.77 -1.16 10.51
CA LEU A 215 18.61 -1.49 9.69
C LEU A 215 18.17 -0.29 8.82
N ILE A 216 18.12 0.90 9.42
CA ILE A 216 17.73 2.13 8.72
C ILE A 216 18.80 2.53 7.71
N ASP A 217 20.09 2.50 8.10
CA ASP A 217 21.20 2.87 7.21
C ASP A 217 21.26 1.96 5.98
N ASP A 218 21.13 0.65 6.16
CA ASP A 218 21.09 -0.31 5.06
C ASP A 218 19.86 -0.07 4.18
N TYR A 219 18.67 0.14 4.75
CA TYR A 219 17.49 0.44 3.94
C TYR A 219 17.68 1.73 3.13
N LEU A 220 18.20 2.81 3.73
CA LEU A 220 18.42 4.09 3.04
C LEU A 220 19.50 3.99 1.96
N TYR A 221 20.53 3.17 2.17
CA TYR A 221 21.57 2.96 1.16
C TYR A 221 21.00 2.32 -0.12
N TYR A 222 20.15 1.30 0.01
CA TYR A 222 19.60 0.57 -1.14
C TYR A 222 18.25 1.12 -1.63
N ASN A 223 17.49 1.80 -0.78
CA ASN A 223 16.11 2.22 -1.02
C ASN A 223 15.86 3.68 -0.57
N PRO A 224 16.61 4.68 -1.05
CA PRO A 224 16.36 6.10 -0.73
C PRO A 224 15.15 6.66 -1.51
N THR A 225 14.07 5.89 -1.62
CA THR A 225 12.90 6.20 -2.44
C THR A 225 11.63 5.65 -1.81
N ARG A 226 10.52 6.38 -1.98
CA ARG A 226 9.17 5.93 -1.62
C ARG A 226 8.60 4.93 -2.63
N ASN A 227 9.21 4.83 -3.81
CA ASN A 227 8.85 3.92 -4.88
C ASN A 227 9.27 2.47 -4.52
N ARG A 228 8.52 1.85 -3.61
CA ARG A 228 8.64 0.44 -3.21
C ARG A 228 7.25 -0.12 -2.89
N ALA A 229 7.10 -1.42 -3.10
CA ALA A 229 5.87 -2.14 -2.74
C ALA A 229 5.59 -2.12 -1.23
N LEU A 230 6.67 -2.11 -0.45
CA LEU A 230 6.68 -1.87 0.98
C LEU A 230 7.65 -0.72 1.25
N ASP A 231 7.12 0.48 1.43
CA ASP A 231 7.91 1.67 1.75
C ASP A 231 8.07 1.79 3.28
N LEU A 232 9.30 1.78 3.75
CA LEU A 232 9.62 1.96 5.18
C LEU A 232 10.09 3.38 5.52
N LEU A 233 10.22 4.30 4.55
CA LEU A 233 10.64 5.67 4.84
C LEU A 233 9.71 6.40 5.82
N PRO A 234 8.37 6.26 5.74
CA PRO A 234 7.47 6.85 6.76
C PRO A 234 7.73 6.32 8.17
N LEU A 235 7.98 5.01 8.31
CA LEU A 235 8.29 4.38 9.59
C LEU A 235 9.65 4.80 10.11
N PHE A 236 10.68 4.73 9.28
CA PHE A 236 12.03 5.11 9.67
C PHE A 236 12.16 6.60 9.95
N SER A 237 11.36 7.45 9.30
CA SER A 237 11.28 8.87 9.64
C SER A 237 10.57 9.12 10.97
N HIS A 238 9.65 8.23 11.40
CA HIS A 238 9.06 8.26 12.75
C HIS A 238 10.07 7.82 13.82
N LEU A 239 10.89 6.81 13.53
CA LEU A 239 11.86 6.25 14.48
C LEU A 239 13.16 7.08 14.59
N ASP A 240 13.72 7.52 13.46
CA ASP A 240 14.95 8.31 13.38
C ASP A 240 14.84 9.36 12.25
N PRO A 241 14.14 10.48 12.51
CA PRO A 241 13.93 11.51 11.49
C PRO A 241 15.22 12.20 11.03
N GLU A 242 16.25 12.24 11.87
CA GLU A 242 17.53 12.88 11.52
C GLU A 242 18.28 12.06 10.47
N ARG A 243 18.35 10.74 10.65
CA ARG A 243 18.98 9.81 9.73
C ARG A 243 18.32 9.80 8.35
N VAL A 244 16.98 9.77 8.30
CA VAL A 244 16.25 9.83 7.02
C VAL A 244 16.46 11.17 6.32
N ARG A 245 16.36 12.30 7.05
CA ARG A 245 16.56 13.64 6.48
C ARG A 245 17.97 13.89 5.96
N ALA A 246 18.97 13.18 6.48
CA ALA A 246 20.34 13.26 5.98
C ALA A 246 20.49 12.67 4.56
N ILE A 247 19.59 11.76 4.15
CA ILE A 247 19.62 11.09 2.85
C ILE A 247 18.61 11.68 1.87
N THR A 248 17.39 12.02 2.34
CA THR A 248 16.33 12.56 1.50
C THR A 248 15.50 13.62 2.22
N ALA A 249 15.16 14.68 1.50
CA ALA A 249 14.31 15.78 1.98
C ALA A 249 12.92 15.76 1.31
N ASP A 250 12.48 14.61 0.81
CA ASP A 250 11.18 14.47 0.15
C ASP A 250 10.03 14.87 1.11
N PRO A 251 9.30 15.97 0.82
CA PRO A 251 8.24 16.46 1.69
C PRO A 251 7.02 15.52 1.75
N LEU A 252 6.94 14.53 0.85
CA LEU A 252 5.88 13.53 0.84
C LEU A 252 6.13 12.37 1.82
N ILE A 253 7.33 12.28 2.40
CA ILE A 253 7.59 11.36 3.52
C ILE A 253 6.92 11.95 4.76
N LYS A 254 5.80 11.34 5.18
CA LYS A 254 5.07 11.72 6.39
C LYS A 254 5.37 10.71 7.50
N PRO A 255 6.06 11.08 8.58
CA PRO A 255 6.40 10.17 9.67
C PRO A 255 5.15 9.52 10.27
N ARG A 256 5.11 8.19 10.35
CA ARG A 256 4.04 7.43 11.00
C ARG A 256 4.50 6.02 11.39
N PRO A 257 4.00 5.45 12.51
CA PRO A 257 4.42 4.13 13.01
C PRO A 257 3.73 2.97 12.28
N THR A 258 3.75 2.98 10.94
CA THR A 258 3.05 1.99 10.11
C THR A 258 3.98 1.43 9.03
N PHE A 259 3.79 0.17 8.65
CA PHE A 259 4.26 -0.29 7.34
C PHE A 259 3.48 0.45 6.26
N HIS A 260 4.10 0.82 5.13
CA HIS A 260 3.40 1.45 4.01
C HIS A 260 3.38 0.47 2.83
N TYR A 261 2.33 -0.35 2.76
CA TYR A 261 2.17 -1.41 1.75
C TYR A 261 1.31 -0.91 0.59
N ARG A 262 1.90 -0.85 -0.61
CA ARG A 262 1.39 -0.11 -1.78
C ARG A 262 1.22 -1.00 -3.02
N LEU A 263 1.28 -2.32 -2.85
CA LEU A 263 1.23 -3.27 -3.95
C LEU A 263 -0.17 -3.47 -4.57
N PRO A 264 -1.25 -3.66 -3.79
CA PRO A 264 -2.53 -4.10 -4.34
C PRO A 264 -3.15 -3.13 -5.36
N ASP A 265 -3.84 -3.69 -6.37
CA ASP A 265 -4.71 -2.93 -7.29
C ASP A 265 -6.00 -2.50 -6.59
N CYS A 266 -6.57 -1.38 -7.03
CA CYS A 266 -7.95 -1.00 -6.70
C CYS A 266 -8.90 -1.36 -7.85
N ARG A 267 -9.49 -2.56 -7.80
CA ARG A 267 -10.52 -3.03 -8.77
C ARG A 267 -11.94 -2.79 -8.26
N ILE A 268 -12.20 -1.57 -7.78
CA ILE A 268 -13.43 -1.22 -7.07
C ILE A 268 -14.71 -1.49 -7.89
N ASP A 269 -14.63 -1.47 -9.22
CA ASP A 269 -15.72 -1.80 -10.15
C ASP A 269 -16.13 -3.29 -10.11
N ARG A 270 -15.20 -4.18 -9.76
CA ARG A 270 -15.43 -5.63 -9.81
C ARG A 270 -16.29 -6.10 -8.63
N PRO A 271 -17.40 -6.82 -8.86
CA PRO A 271 -18.34 -7.19 -7.80
C PRO A 271 -17.77 -8.16 -6.78
N ASP A 272 -16.80 -8.98 -7.19
CA ASP A 272 -16.08 -9.98 -6.40
C ASP A 272 -14.78 -9.44 -5.76
N TRP A 273 -14.41 -8.18 -6.03
CA TRP A 273 -13.26 -7.54 -5.41
C TRP A 273 -13.61 -6.82 -4.10
N GLY A 274 -12.70 -6.87 -3.14
CA GLY A 274 -12.77 -6.15 -1.86
C GLY A 274 -11.44 -6.21 -1.10
N LEU A 275 -11.37 -5.50 0.03
CA LEU A 275 -10.16 -5.46 0.88
C LEU A 275 -9.70 -6.83 1.35
N HIS A 276 -10.62 -7.76 1.59
CA HIS A 276 -10.37 -9.09 2.14
C HIS A 276 -9.35 -9.89 1.34
N LEU A 277 -9.25 -9.66 0.02
CA LEU A 277 -8.26 -10.32 -0.83
C LEU A 277 -6.85 -9.86 -0.44
N ALA A 278 -6.56 -8.57 -0.58
CA ALA A 278 -5.25 -8.02 -0.27
C ALA A 278 -4.92 -8.05 1.22
N TRP A 279 -5.93 -7.95 2.09
CA TRP A 279 -5.74 -8.09 3.53
C TRP A 279 -5.41 -9.54 3.91
N GLY A 280 -6.06 -10.51 3.27
CA GLY A 280 -5.70 -11.93 3.41
C GLY A 280 -4.24 -12.19 3.02
N ASP A 281 -3.78 -11.53 1.97
CA ASP A 281 -2.40 -11.62 1.49
C ASP A 281 -1.41 -10.98 2.46
N TRP A 282 -1.71 -9.78 2.96
CA TRP A 282 -0.92 -9.13 4.02
C TRP A 282 -0.88 -9.97 5.31
N LEU A 283 -1.97 -10.66 5.65
CA LEU A 283 -1.99 -11.54 6.83
C LEU A 283 -1.03 -12.72 6.71
N GLN A 284 -0.65 -13.14 5.50
CA GLN A 284 0.42 -14.14 5.33
C GLN A 284 1.78 -13.55 5.72
N VAL A 285 2.04 -12.28 5.40
CA VAL A 285 3.24 -11.55 5.88
C VAL A 285 3.25 -11.47 7.40
N GLU A 286 2.12 -11.08 8.00
CA GLU A 286 1.95 -11.01 9.46
C GLU A 286 2.18 -12.35 10.15
N ARG A 287 1.67 -13.45 9.57
CA ARG A 287 1.82 -14.81 10.12
C ARG A 287 3.23 -15.36 9.97
N LEU A 288 3.88 -15.10 8.84
CA LEU A 288 5.26 -15.51 8.64
C LEU A 288 6.20 -14.73 9.56
N ALA A 289 6.01 -13.41 9.69
CA ALA A 289 6.81 -12.58 10.59
C ALA A 289 6.65 -12.97 12.07
N ALA A 290 5.47 -13.47 12.45
CA ALA A 290 5.17 -13.90 13.81
C ALA A 290 5.67 -15.32 14.17
N ASP A 291 6.23 -16.05 13.20
CA ASP A 291 6.78 -17.40 13.38
C ASP A 291 8.28 -17.42 13.07
N PRO A 292 9.16 -17.25 14.09
CA PRO A 292 10.60 -17.14 13.87
C PRO A 292 11.23 -18.37 13.22
N GLU A 293 10.75 -19.58 13.53
CA GLU A 293 11.30 -20.82 12.97
C GLU A 293 10.92 -20.94 11.49
N ARG A 294 9.64 -20.73 11.17
CA ARG A 294 9.17 -20.74 9.78
C ARG A 294 9.81 -19.63 8.95
N LEU A 295 9.94 -18.42 9.50
CA LEU A 295 10.60 -17.31 8.82
C LEU A 295 12.07 -17.60 8.55
N ALA A 296 12.80 -18.18 9.51
CA ALA A 296 14.20 -18.55 9.31
C ALA A 296 14.37 -19.59 8.20
N GLY A 297 13.50 -20.61 8.18
CA GLY A 297 13.45 -21.60 7.10
C GLY A 297 13.15 -20.97 5.74
N CYS A 298 12.12 -20.12 5.67
CA CYS A 298 11.74 -19.43 4.44
C CYS A 298 12.86 -18.53 3.93
N CYS A 299 13.50 -17.75 4.81
CA CYS A 299 14.66 -16.92 4.46
C CYS A 299 15.82 -17.77 3.92
N SER A 300 16.11 -18.93 4.53
CA SER A 300 17.19 -19.81 4.09
C SER A 300 16.92 -20.34 2.67
N ASP A 301 15.74 -20.91 2.44
CA ASP A 301 15.36 -21.46 1.13
C ASP A 301 15.29 -20.35 0.06
N PHE A 302 14.79 -19.17 0.42
CA PHE A 302 14.74 -18.02 -0.47
C PHE A 302 16.14 -17.51 -0.81
N HIS A 303 17.02 -17.40 0.18
CA HIS A 303 18.40 -16.96 0.01
C HIS A 303 19.16 -17.90 -0.94
N ASP A 304 18.96 -19.21 -0.78
CA ASP A 304 19.50 -20.22 -1.70
C ASP A 304 18.92 -20.06 -3.10
N PHE A 305 17.60 -19.88 -3.24
CA PHE A 305 16.93 -19.66 -4.52
C PHE A 305 17.49 -18.44 -5.26
N ILE A 306 17.57 -17.27 -4.60
CA ILE A 306 18.08 -16.03 -5.22
C ILE A 306 19.59 -16.07 -5.46
N SER A 307 20.32 -17.01 -4.86
CA SER A 307 21.75 -17.24 -5.09
C SER A 307 22.03 -18.11 -6.32
N ARG A 308 21.04 -18.87 -6.83
CA ARG A 308 21.18 -19.69 -8.03
C ARG A 308 21.46 -18.85 -9.30
N PRO A 309 22.09 -19.43 -10.34
CA PRO A 309 22.23 -18.79 -11.64
C PRO A 309 20.88 -18.34 -12.21
N ALA A 310 20.86 -17.23 -12.96
CA ALA A 310 19.63 -16.65 -13.49
C ALA A 310 18.78 -17.63 -14.31
N ILE A 311 19.42 -18.56 -15.04
CA ILE A 311 18.72 -19.57 -15.85
C ILE A 311 17.96 -20.59 -15.00
N GLU A 312 18.47 -20.94 -13.82
CA GLU A 312 17.81 -21.86 -12.89
C GLU A 312 16.68 -21.17 -12.14
N ARG A 313 16.84 -19.88 -11.81
CA ARG A 313 15.75 -19.06 -11.24
C ARG A 313 14.60 -18.85 -12.21
N TRP A 314 14.88 -18.79 -13.52
CA TRP A 314 13.86 -18.70 -14.56
C TRP A 314 13.07 -20.01 -14.73
N LEU A 315 13.70 -21.15 -14.42
CA LEU A 315 13.07 -22.48 -14.46
C LEU A 315 12.34 -22.84 -13.16
N GLY A 316 12.74 -22.25 -12.04
CA GLY A 316 12.06 -22.40 -10.76
C GLY A 316 10.94 -21.38 -10.58
N ASP A 317 9.96 -21.74 -9.76
CA ASP A 317 8.87 -20.84 -9.39
C ASP A 317 8.82 -20.67 -7.87
N TRP A 318 9.47 -19.61 -7.38
CA TRP A 318 9.52 -19.35 -5.94
C TRP A 318 8.13 -19.07 -5.34
N ALA A 319 7.21 -18.49 -6.11
CA ALA A 319 5.87 -18.23 -5.64
C ALA A 319 5.04 -19.52 -5.47
N ASP A 320 5.30 -20.56 -6.29
CA ASP A 320 4.74 -21.90 -6.07
C ASP A 320 5.34 -22.57 -4.82
N GLU A 321 6.64 -22.43 -4.58
CA GLU A 321 7.29 -22.91 -3.34
C GLU A 321 6.72 -22.23 -2.10
N VAL A 322 6.48 -20.91 -2.17
CA VAL A 322 5.78 -20.16 -1.13
C VAL A 322 4.41 -20.75 -0.87
N GLU A 323 3.59 -20.90 -1.91
CA GLU A 323 2.22 -21.41 -1.77
C GLU A 323 2.17 -22.84 -1.22
N GLY A 324 3.11 -23.70 -1.62
CA GLY A 324 3.16 -25.09 -1.19
C GLY A 324 3.74 -25.32 0.21
N ARG A 325 4.54 -24.38 0.74
CA ARG A 325 5.36 -24.66 1.95
C ARG A 325 5.38 -23.57 3.02
N TRP A 326 5.20 -22.30 2.64
CA TRP A 326 5.50 -21.16 3.53
C TRP A 326 4.28 -20.36 3.95
N LEU A 327 3.11 -20.61 3.36
CA LEU A 327 1.85 -20.00 3.75
C LEU A 327 1.09 -20.81 4.82
N ASP A 328 0.28 -20.12 5.63
CA ASP A 328 -0.80 -20.74 6.39
C ASP A 328 -2.08 -20.70 5.53
N LEU A 329 -2.33 -21.78 4.79
CA LEU A 329 -3.55 -21.97 3.99
C LEU A 329 -4.66 -22.68 4.80
#